data_AF-A0A2D6D657-F1
#
_entry.id   AF-A0A2D6D657-F1
#
_cell.length_a   1.000
_cell.length_b   1.000
_cell.length_c   1.000
_cell.angle_alpha   90.00
_cell.angle_beta   90.00
_cell.angle_gamma   90.00
#
_symmetry.space_group_name_H-M   'P 1'
#
loop_
_entity.id
_entity.type
_entity.pdbx_description
1 polymer ?
#
loop_
_entity_poly.entity_id
_entity_poly.type
_entity_poly.pdbx_seq_one_letter_code
_entity_poly.pdbx_strand_id
1 'polypeptide(L)'
;LSTMLRNRAYIGEAHWGSSYAVIPEKPLKDQKYKKIKKTSRRKKPKEEWITIPVPSIITPELFEKARQQLETNFALCKRNKKNDYLLAGKILCA
;
A
#
# COMPACT_ATOMS: atom_id res chain seq x y z
N LEU A 1 1.62 11.59 -1.25
CA LEU A 1 0.93 11.78 -2.56
C LEU A 1 0.52 10.46 -3.22
N SER A 2 1.41 9.48 -3.37
CA SER A 2 1.06 8.20 -4.05
C SER A 2 -0.06 7.39 -3.40
N THR A 3 -0.38 7.61 -2.12
CA THR A 3 -1.54 6.98 -1.44
C THR A 3 -2.88 7.51 -1.98
N MET A 4 -2.95 8.81 -2.27
CA MET A 4 -4.16 9.46 -2.78
C MET A 4 -4.50 8.95 -4.19
N LEU A 5 -3.50 8.93 -5.08
CA LEU A 5 -3.65 8.46 -6.46
C LEU A 5 -3.90 6.96 -6.59
N ARG A 6 -3.78 6.19 -5.50
CA ARG A 6 -4.13 4.76 -5.46
C ARG A 6 -5.51 4.50 -4.86
N ASN A 7 -6.19 5.54 -4.38
CA ASN A 7 -7.50 5.39 -3.76
C ASN A 7 -8.60 5.27 -4.82
N ARG A 8 -9.28 4.13 -4.84
CA ARG A 8 -10.39 3.87 -5.77
C ARG A 8 -11.66 4.68 -5.45
N ALA A 9 -11.73 5.35 -4.30
CA ALA A 9 -12.84 6.26 -4.01
C ALA A 9 -12.96 7.39 -5.06
N TYR A 10 -11.84 7.79 -5.69
CA TYR A 10 -11.86 8.83 -6.73
C TYR A 10 -12.60 8.40 -8.01
N ILE A 11 -12.68 7.09 -8.29
CA ILE A 11 -13.44 6.52 -9.41
C ILE A 11 -14.85 6.05 -9.00
N GLY A 12 -15.27 6.35 -7.76
CA GLY A 12 -16.58 5.97 -7.23
C GLY A 12 -16.64 4.64 -6.48
N GLU A 13 -15.50 3.97 -6.29
CA GLU A 13 -15.40 2.66 -5.62
C GLU A 13 -14.67 2.80 -4.28
N ALA A 14 -15.37 3.26 -3.24
CA ALA A 14 -14.81 3.24 -1.88
C ALA A 14 -14.87 1.81 -1.31
N HIS A 15 -13.97 1.47 -0.39
CA HIS A 15 -14.00 0.18 0.30
C HIS A 15 -13.87 0.36 1.80
N TRP A 16 -14.58 -0.48 2.55
CA TRP A 16 -14.49 -0.55 4.00
C TRP A 16 -14.09 -1.95 4.47
N GLY A 17 -13.46 -2.02 5.63
CA GLY A 17 -13.15 -3.30 6.28
C GLY A 17 -11.94 -4.04 5.70
N SER A 18 -11.12 -3.40 4.86
CA SER A 18 -9.99 -4.06 4.17
C SER A 18 -8.88 -4.57 5.09
N SER A 19 -8.83 -4.15 6.36
CA SER A 19 -7.81 -4.59 7.31
C SER A 19 -8.37 -4.87 8.69
N TYR A 20 -7.75 -5.82 9.39
CA TYR A 20 -8.09 -6.21 10.76
C TYR A 20 -6.84 -6.29 11.63
N ALA A 21 -7.02 -6.09 12.94
CA ALA A 21 -5.93 -6.12 13.90
C ALA A 21 -5.54 -7.56 14.27
N VAL A 22 -4.23 -7.84 14.25
CA VAL A 22 -3.64 -9.14 14.55
C VAL A 22 -2.48 -9.00 15.52
N ILE A 23 -2.18 -10.10 16.22
CA ILE A 23 -0.98 -10.20 17.04
C ILE A 23 0.23 -10.28 16.10
N PRO A 24 1.29 -9.49 16.30
CA PRO A 24 2.50 -9.57 15.47
C PRO A 24 3.20 -10.92 15.65
N GLU A 25 3.56 -11.58 14.54
CA GLU A 25 4.35 -12.83 14.58
C GLU A 25 5.81 -12.58 14.93
N LYS A 26 6.38 -11.46 14.49
CA LYS A 26 7.77 -11.06 14.73
C LYS A 26 7.80 -9.65 15.34
N PRO A 27 7.55 -9.51 16.66
CA PRO A 27 7.58 -8.20 17.31
C PRO A 27 9.02 -7.67 17.42
N LEU A 28 9.23 -6.37 17.15
CA LEU A 28 10.52 -5.69 17.33
C LEU A 28 11.02 -5.68 18.79
N LYS A 29 10.10 -5.63 19.75
CA LYS A 29 10.39 -5.68 21.19
C LYS A 29 9.65 -6.85 21.81
N ASP A 30 10.42 -7.75 22.40
CA ASP A 30 9.91 -8.87 23.17
C ASP A 30 9.68 -8.41 24.61
N GLN A 31 8.47 -7.90 24.88
CA GLN A 31 8.06 -7.49 26.22
C GLN A 31 7.05 -8.50 26.74
N LYS A 32 7.30 -9.03 27.94
CA LYS A 32 6.45 -10.03 28.61
C LYS A 32 5.02 -9.53 28.83
N TYR A 33 4.84 -8.24 29.09
CA TYR A 33 3.53 -7.61 29.24
C TYR A 33 3.28 -6.58 28.15
N LYS A 34 2.11 -6.67 27.50
CA LYS A 34 1.56 -5.65 26.60
C LYS A 34 0.08 -5.45 26.92
N LYS A 35 -0.30 -4.21 27.21
CA LYS A 35 -1.71 -3.82 27.44
C LYS A 35 -2.59 -4.13 26.21
N ILE A 36 -2.05 -3.92 25.00
CA ILE A 36 -2.72 -4.24 23.73
C ILE A 36 -1.92 -5.31 23.01
N LYS A 37 -2.50 -6.49 22.83
CA LYS A 37 -1.84 -7.64 22.18
C LYS A 37 -1.86 -7.56 20.64
N LYS A 38 -2.93 -7.02 20.06
CA LYS A 38 -3.12 -6.90 18.60
C LYS A 38 -2.54 -5.59 18.07
N THR A 39 -1.22 -5.52 17.91
CA THR A 39 -0.53 -4.30 17.46
C THR A 39 -0.23 -4.27 15.96
N SER A 40 -0.38 -5.39 15.24
CA SER A 40 -0.17 -5.46 13.80
C SER A 40 -1.50 -5.46 13.05
N ARG A 41 -1.47 -5.19 11.74
CA ARG A 41 -2.66 -5.27 10.88
C ARG A 41 -2.38 -6.18 9.69
N ARG A 42 -3.38 -7.00 9.34
CA ARG A 42 -3.40 -7.79 8.11
C ARG A 42 -4.51 -7.28 7.19
N LYS A 43 -4.25 -7.39 5.89
CA LYS A 43 -5.29 -7.14 4.88
C LYS A 43 -6.10 -8.40 4.68
N LYS A 44 -7.42 -8.24 4.60
CA LYS A 44 -8.35 -9.29 4.20
C LYS A 44 -8.23 -9.54 2.68
N PRO A 45 -8.62 -10.73 2.20
CA PRO A 45 -8.81 -10.94 0.77
C PRO A 45 -9.79 -9.90 0.20
N LYS A 46 -9.62 -9.55 -1.08
CA LYS A 46 -10.40 -8.48 -1.72
C LYS A 46 -11.90 -8.81 -1.78
N GLU A 47 -12.26 -10.09 -1.82
CA GLU A 47 -13.66 -10.55 -1.81
C GLU A 47 -14.40 -10.17 -0.51
N GLU A 48 -13.70 -10.08 0.62
CA GLU A 48 -14.30 -9.66 1.90
C GLU A 48 -14.42 -8.14 2.04
N TRP A 49 -13.95 -7.35 1.07
CA TRP A 49 -14.00 -5.90 1.15
C TRP A 49 -15.40 -5.44 0.79
N ILE A 50 -15.97 -4.59 1.66
CA ILE A 50 -17.30 -4.02 1.40
C ILE A 50 -17.10 -2.81 0.49
N THR A 51 -17.50 -2.94 -0.77
CA THR A 51 -17.48 -1.85 -1.75
C THR A 51 -18.68 -0.95 -1.55
N ILE A 52 -18.42 0.35 -1.41
CA ILE A 52 -19.42 1.39 -1.19
C ILE A 52 -19.39 2.30 -2.41
N PRO A 53 -20.51 2.44 -3.15
CA PRO A 53 -20.57 3.37 -4.27
C PRO A 53 -20.53 4.80 -3.74
N VAL A 54 -19.64 5.61 -4.28
CA VAL A 54 -19.51 7.04 -3.96
C VAL A 54 -19.49 7.86 -5.26
N PRO A 55 -19.80 9.16 -5.21
CA PRO A 55 -19.69 10.01 -6.39
C PRO A 55 -18.25 10.02 -6.93
N SER A 56 -18.09 9.68 -8.21
CA SER A 56 -16.78 9.71 -8.88
C SER A 56 -16.31 11.16 -9.08
N ILE A 57 -15.06 11.43 -8.73
CA ILE A 57 -14.42 12.74 -8.92
C ILE A 57 -13.64 12.78 -10.23
N ILE A 58 -13.08 11.64 -10.65
CA ILE A 58 -12.29 11.49 -11.88
C ILE A 58 -12.76 10.29 -12.69
N THR A 59 -12.41 10.25 -13.97
CA THR A 59 -12.72 9.12 -14.84
C THR A 59 -11.82 7.90 -14.53
N PRO A 60 -12.32 6.66 -14.71
CA PRO A 60 -11.52 5.45 -14.54
C PRO A 60 -10.27 5.41 -15.43
N GLU A 61 -10.38 5.93 -16.65
CA GLU A 61 -9.28 5.99 -17.61
C GLU A 61 -8.12 6.85 -17.12
N LEU A 62 -8.42 8.01 -16.53
CA LEU A 62 -7.40 8.91 -15.97
C LEU A 62 -6.75 8.28 -14.74
N PHE A 63 -7.53 7.60 -13.90
CA PHE A 63 -7.02 6.88 -12.73
C PHE A 63 -6.03 5.78 -13.15
N GLU A 64 -6.37 4.98 -14.15
CA GLU A 64 -5.52 3.89 -14.61
C GLU A 64 -4.21 4.39 -15.24
N LYS A 65 -4.28 5.46 -16.06
CA LYS A 65 -3.07 6.13 -16.58
C LYS A 65 -2.17 6.63 -15.45
N ALA A 66 -2.74 7.25 -14.41
CA ALA A 66 -1.98 7.71 -13.25
C ALA A 66 -1.33 6.55 -12.50
N ARG A 67 -2.01 5.40 -12.38
CA ARG A 67 -1.44 4.19 -11.76
C ARG A 67 -0.27 3.63 -12.55
N GLN A 68 -0.41 3.52 -13.88
CA GLN A 68 0.68 3.09 -14.76
C GLN A 68 1.89 4.03 -14.62
N GLN A 69 1.66 5.35 -14.61
CA GLN A 69 2.74 6.31 -14.42
C GLN A 69 3.43 6.18 -13.05
N LEU A 70 2.69 5.84 -11.99
CA LEU A 70 3.30 5.59 -10.68
C LEU A 70 4.17 4.34 -10.68
N GLU A 71 3.77 3.29 -11.39
CA GLU A 71 4.53 2.05 -11.52
C GLU A 71 5.82 2.26 -12.34
N THR A 72 5.72 2.98 -13.46
CA THR A 72 6.91 3.35 -14.26
C THR A 72 7.84 4.26 -13.48
N ASN A 73 7.31 5.27 -12.78
CA ASN A 73 8.10 6.14 -11.92
C ASN A 73 8.78 5.35 -10.79
N PHE A 74 8.10 4.37 -10.19
CA PHE A 74 8.72 3.53 -9.16
C PHE A 74 9.88 2.69 -9.72
N ALA A 75 9.72 2.14 -10.92
CA ALA A 75 10.76 1.36 -11.58
C ALA A 75 11.96 2.21 -12.01
N LEU A 76 11.72 3.42 -12.50
CA LEU A 76 12.74 4.31 -13.07
C LEU A 76 13.31 5.33 -12.08
N CYS A 77 12.73 5.46 -10.87
CA CYS A 77 13.15 6.51 -9.96
C CYS A 77 14.61 6.36 -9.55
N LYS A 78 15.35 7.48 -9.64
CA LYS A 78 16.68 7.59 -9.03
C LYS A 78 16.48 7.53 -7.51
N ARG A 79 16.88 6.42 -6.90
CA ARG A 79 16.90 6.31 -5.43
C ARG A 79 17.98 7.23 -4.86
N ASN A 80 17.75 7.74 -3.66
CA ASN A 80 18.76 8.52 -2.96
C ASN A 80 19.97 7.61 -2.66
N LYS A 81 21.03 7.78 -3.44
CA LYS A 81 22.28 7.00 -3.37
C LYS A 81 23.45 7.98 -3.24
N LYS A 82 24.35 7.71 -2.29
CA LYS A 82 25.56 8.51 -2.11
C LYS A 82 26.59 8.29 -3.23
N ASN A 83 26.63 7.06 -3.76
CA ASN A 83 27.58 6.62 -4.79
C ASN A 83 26.86 5.84 -5.89
N ASP A 84 27.54 5.62 -7.01
CA ASP A 84 27.08 4.70 -8.05
C ASP A 84 27.43 3.26 -7.70
N TYR A 85 26.40 2.50 -7.32
CA TYR A 85 26.54 1.07 -7.03
C TYR A 85 26.27 0.26 -8.31
N LEU A 86 27.20 -0.64 -8.66
CA LEU A 86 27.12 -1.51 -9.84
C LEU A 86 25.82 -2.31 -9.89
N LEU A 87 25.35 -2.81 -8.74
CA LEU A 87 24.14 -3.63 -8.64
C LEU A 87 22.89 -2.84 -8.20
N ALA A 88 22.92 -1.50 -8.29
CA ALA A 88 21.79 -0.66 -7.89
C ALA A 88 20.51 -1.05 -8.66
N GLY A 89 19.46 -1.41 -7.93
CA GLY A 89 18.16 -1.76 -8.52
C GLY A 89 18.05 -3.17 -9.12
N LYS A 90 19.11 -3.99 -9.06
CA LYS A 90 19.10 -5.39 -9.54
C LYS A 90 18.96 -6.43 -8.42
N ILE A 91 19.32 -6.06 -7.19
CA ILE A 91 19.23 -6.91 -5.99
C ILE A 91 18.01 -6.53 -5.14
N LEU A 92 17.27 -7.55 -4.69
CA LEU A 92 16.07 -7.47 -3.87
C LEU A 92 16.21 -8.50 -2.74
N CYS A 93 15.75 -8.19 -1.53
CA CYS A 93 15.69 -9.18 -0.45
C CYS A 93 14.56 -10.17 -0.75
N ALA A 94 14.83 -11.46 -0.57
CA ALA A 94 13.83 -12.53 -0.59
C ALA A 94 12.88 -12.43 0.60
#